data_AF-A0A1G2MIU4-F1
#
_entry.id   AF-A0A1G2MIU4-F1
#
_cell.length_a   1.000
_cell.length_b   1.000
_cell.length_c   1.000
_cell.angle_alpha   90.00
_cell.angle_beta   90.00
_cell.angle_gamma   90.00
#
_symmetry.space_group_name_H-M   'P 1'
#
loop_
_entity.id
_entity.type
_entity.pdbx_description
1 polymer ?
#
loop_
_entity_poly.entity_id
_entity_poly.type
_entity_poly.pdbx_seq_one_letter_code
_entity_poly.pdbx_strand_id
1 'polypeptide(L)'
;MIEKIKQNAAVFLAFLIPILLILGIALSVYIPSIFLSTKYDFIYATCDDNRYSYRYDCANYFNNIFKVENGKLVEYPVDPLADSDKDGITDNKENYTARVFLHDTEKNVSSEITLEEAKQLNLRGLITSPDGVSVSNDYEYGAEFFPFFGTNSKHGYYLTKGKIKKKLDLINENDNYYYYGGNFKFLGWVI
;
A
#
# COMPACT_ATOMS: atom_id res chain seq x y z
N MET A 1 3.74 18.43 50.41
CA MET A 1 3.69 17.68 49.13
C MET A 1 5.06 17.63 48.45
N ILE A 2 5.79 18.76 48.36
CA ILE A 2 7.12 18.84 47.75
C ILE A 2 8.22 18.08 48.55
N GLU A 3 8.14 18.04 49.88
CA GLU A 3 9.13 17.30 50.70
C GLU A 3 9.10 15.77 50.52
N LYS A 4 7.92 15.18 50.31
CA LYS A 4 7.78 13.74 50.03
C LYS A 4 8.35 13.34 48.68
N ILE A 5 8.37 14.27 47.70
CA ILE A 5 8.97 14.05 46.38
C ILE A 5 10.50 14.00 46.50
N LYS A 6 11.11 14.79 47.40
CA LYS A 6 12.57 14.76 47.62
C LYS A 6 13.06 13.49 48.31
N GLN A 7 12.33 12.96 49.29
CA GLN A 7 12.71 11.72 50.00
C GLN A 7 12.67 10.47 49.10
N ASN A 8 11.77 10.46 48.11
CA ASN A 8 11.63 9.34 47.17
C ASN A 8 12.02 9.74 45.74
N ALA A 9 12.81 10.80 45.56
CA ALA A 9 13.20 11.33 44.25
C ALA A 9 13.93 10.27 43.41
N ALA A 10 14.80 9.48 44.06
CA ALA A 10 15.50 8.37 43.42
C ALA A 10 14.53 7.30 42.91
N VAL A 11 13.49 6.97 43.69
CA VAL A 11 12.45 6.01 43.29
C VAL A 11 11.64 6.55 42.13
N PHE A 12 11.23 7.82 42.19
CA PHE A 12 10.47 8.46 41.10
C PHE A 12 11.27 8.50 39.80
N LEU A 13 12.56 8.90 39.86
CA LEU A 13 13.45 8.90 38.71
C LEU A 13 13.68 7.50 38.13
N ALA A 14 13.81 6.48 39.00
CA ALA A 14 13.99 5.10 38.59
C ALA A 14 12.81 4.56 37.76
N PHE A 15 11.58 5.03 38.01
CA PHE A 15 10.40 4.67 37.20
C PHE A 15 10.15 5.63 36.04
N LEU A 16 10.46 6.92 36.19
CA LEU A 16 10.18 7.94 35.17
C LEU A 16 11.10 7.78 33.95
N ILE A 17 12.39 7.49 34.15
CA ILE A 17 13.38 7.38 33.06
C ILE A 17 13.00 6.26 32.06
N PRO A 18 12.68 5.03 32.49
CA PRO A 18 12.24 3.96 31.57
C PRO A 18 10.97 4.33 30.80
N ILE A 19 9.99 4.95 31.47
CA ILE A 19 8.72 5.37 30.84
C ILE A 19 8.99 6.45 29.77
N LEU A 20 9.84 7.44 30.08
CA LEU A 20 10.22 8.48 29.13
C LEU A 20 11.02 7.92 27.95
N LEU A 21 11.84 6.89 28.18
CA LEU A 21 12.61 6.24 27.11
C LEU A 21 11.67 5.45 26.17
N ILE A 22 10.71 4.71 26.72
CA ILE A 22 9.67 4.04 25.92
C ILE A 22 8.84 5.06 25.14
N LEU A 23 8.41 6.15 25.78
CA LEU A 23 7.71 7.25 25.12
C LEU A 23 8.56 7.88 24.03
N GLY A 24 9.83 8.17 24.28
CA GLY A 24 10.74 8.76 23.29
C GLY A 24 10.90 7.88 22.06
N ILE A 25 11.06 6.57 22.25
CA ILE A 25 11.13 5.60 21.15
C ILE A 25 9.79 5.57 20.39
N ALA A 26 8.68 5.41 21.09
CA ALA A 26 7.36 5.38 20.48
C ALA A 26 7.08 6.65 19.65
N LEU A 27 7.35 7.83 20.20
CA LEU A 27 7.16 9.11 19.51
C LEU A 27 8.07 9.22 18.28
N SER A 28 9.33 8.77 18.36
CA SER A 28 10.25 8.83 17.21
C SER A 28 9.88 7.89 16.06
N VAL A 29 9.23 6.76 16.35
CA VAL A 29 8.82 5.77 15.34
C VAL A 29 7.44 6.12 14.75
N TYR A 30 6.46 6.47 15.58
CA TYR A 30 5.07 6.60 15.15
C TYR A 30 4.65 8.01 14.72
N ILE A 31 5.28 9.08 15.22
CA ILE A 31 4.89 10.45 14.84
C ILE A 31 5.15 10.74 13.35
N PRO A 32 6.31 10.39 12.76
CA PRO A 32 6.60 10.77 11.38
C PRO A 32 5.58 10.23 10.37
N SER A 33 5.08 9.01 10.57
CA SER A 33 4.14 8.35 9.65
C SER A 33 2.73 8.95 9.69
N ILE A 34 2.30 9.54 10.81
CA ILE A 34 1.00 10.23 10.93
C ILE A 34 0.95 11.48 10.06
N PHE A 35 2.09 12.15 9.85
CA PHE A 35 2.17 13.37 9.03
C PHE A 35 2.33 13.08 7.53
N LEU A 36 2.41 11.82 7.12
CA LEU A 36 2.42 11.48 5.70
C LEU A 36 0.99 11.53 5.15
N SER A 37 0.70 12.58 4.42
CA SER A 37 -0.54 12.74 3.66
C SER A 37 -0.24 13.26 2.26
N THR A 38 -1.18 13.02 1.35
CA THR A 38 -1.27 13.59 0.02
C THR A 38 -2.68 14.14 -0.14
N LYS A 39 -2.84 15.19 -0.95
CA LYS A 39 -4.18 15.71 -1.33
C LYS A 39 -4.78 14.99 -2.54
N TYR A 40 -3.98 14.12 -3.16
CA TYR A 40 -4.33 13.42 -4.38
C TYR A 40 -4.74 12.01 -4.05
N ASP A 41 -5.94 11.65 -4.48
CA ASP A 41 -6.41 10.28 -4.51
C ASP A 41 -5.81 9.55 -5.71
N PHE A 42 -5.87 8.23 -5.69
CA PHE A 42 -5.40 7.43 -6.81
C PHE A 42 -6.37 6.31 -7.14
N ILE A 43 -6.29 5.86 -8.38
CA ILE A 43 -6.99 4.65 -8.81
C ILE A 43 -6.00 3.50 -8.98
N TYR A 44 -6.49 2.30 -8.67
CA TYR A 44 -5.76 1.06 -8.86
C TYR A 44 -6.70 -0.03 -9.36
N ALA A 45 -6.14 -1.06 -9.99
CA ALA A 45 -6.88 -2.24 -10.43
C ALA A 45 -6.46 -3.48 -9.63
N THR A 46 -7.43 -4.35 -9.41
CA THR A 46 -7.23 -5.74 -8.98
C THR A 46 -8.07 -6.67 -9.82
N CYS A 47 -7.97 -7.96 -9.56
CA CYS A 47 -8.55 -9.01 -10.39
C CYS A 47 -9.68 -9.67 -9.61
N ASP A 48 -10.76 -10.04 -10.29
CA ASP A 48 -11.85 -10.81 -9.69
C ASP A 48 -11.44 -12.29 -9.58
N ASP A 49 -11.23 -12.77 -8.35
CA ASP A 49 -10.66 -14.10 -8.05
C ASP A 49 -11.71 -15.22 -8.08
N ASN A 50 -12.54 -15.24 -9.13
CA ASN A 50 -13.63 -16.22 -9.24
C ASN A 50 -13.22 -17.53 -9.93
N ARG A 51 -11.90 -17.76 -10.14
CA ARG A 51 -11.38 -18.98 -10.75
C ARG A 51 -10.10 -19.42 -10.06
N TYR A 52 -10.23 -20.49 -9.27
CA TYR A 52 -9.20 -21.46 -8.87
C TYR A 52 -7.77 -20.94 -8.65
N SER A 53 -7.35 -20.99 -7.39
CA SER A 53 -6.00 -21.05 -6.84
C SER A 53 -4.86 -21.16 -7.86
N TYR A 54 -3.84 -20.31 -7.70
CA TYR A 54 -2.54 -20.33 -8.40
C TYR A 54 -2.37 -19.44 -9.64
N ARG A 55 -3.31 -18.54 -9.96
CA ARG A 55 -3.04 -17.53 -11.00
C ARG A 55 -2.45 -16.27 -10.41
N TYR A 56 -1.13 -16.28 -10.39
CA TYR A 56 -0.26 -15.20 -9.98
C TYR A 56 -0.19 -14.18 -11.11
N ASP A 57 -0.19 -12.90 -10.76
CA ASP A 57 0.34 -11.83 -11.63
C ASP A 57 -0.60 -11.23 -12.69
N CYS A 58 -1.88 -11.17 -12.41
CA CYS A 58 -2.80 -10.37 -13.23
C CYS A 58 -2.46 -8.86 -13.23
N ALA A 59 -1.64 -8.38 -12.29
CA ALA A 59 -1.05 -7.03 -12.38
C ALA A 59 -0.14 -6.88 -13.62
N ASN A 60 0.63 -7.91 -14.01
CA ASN A 60 1.41 -7.90 -15.25
C ASN A 60 0.53 -7.88 -16.48
N TYR A 61 -0.53 -8.68 -16.51
CA TYR A 61 -1.55 -8.60 -17.56
C TYR A 61 -2.10 -7.17 -17.69
N PHE A 62 -2.46 -6.54 -16.58
CA PHE A 62 -2.93 -5.15 -16.57
C PHE A 62 -1.87 -4.09 -16.93
N ASN A 63 -0.56 -4.36 -16.74
CA ASN A 63 0.51 -3.46 -17.20
C ASN A 63 0.48 -3.24 -18.71
N ASN A 64 0.05 -4.24 -19.47
CA ASN A 64 0.00 -4.17 -20.92
C ASN A 64 -1.29 -3.55 -21.44
N ILE A 65 -2.37 -3.63 -20.67
CA ILE A 65 -3.72 -3.22 -21.08
C ILE A 65 -4.03 -1.80 -20.64
N PHE A 66 -3.71 -1.43 -19.40
CA PHE A 66 -4.08 -0.13 -18.85
C PHE A 66 -2.88 0.82 -18.82
N LYS A 67 -3.01 1.94 -19.53
CA LYS A 67 -2.04 3.03 -19.52
C LYS A 67 -2.73 4.36 -19.35
N VAL A 68 -2.04 5.31 -18.72
CA VAL A 68 -2.50 6.69 -18.68
C VAL A 68 -1.81 7.47 -19.79
N GLU A 69 -2.59 7.90 -20.77
CA GLU A 69 -2.12 8.72 -21.89
C GLU A 69 -2.94 10.00 -21.97
N ASN A 70 -2.27 11.14 -22.21
CA ASN A 70 -2.91 12.46 -22.29
C ASN A 70 -3.83 12.78 -21.10
N GLY A 71 -3.48 12.26 -19.91
CA GLY A 71 -4.24 12.46 -18.69
C GLY A 71 -5.51 11.60 -18.56
N LYS A 72 -5.66 10.55 -19.38
CA LYS A 72 -6.82 9.64 -19.35
C LYS A 72 -6.38 8.20 -19.28
N LEU A 73 -7.20 7.36 -18.63
CA LEU A 73 -7.01 5.92 -18.66
C LEU A 73 -7.39 5.40 -20.05
N VAL A 74 -6.48 4.68 -20.69
CA VAL A 74 -6.66 4.03 -21.98
C VAL A 74 -6.52 2.53 -21.80
N GLU A 75 -7.43 1.79 -22.41
CA GLU A 75 -7.46 0.34 -22.44
C GLU A 75 -7.02 -0.14 -23.83
N TYR A 76 -5.95 -0.92 -23.87
CA TYR A 76 -5.42 -1.52 -25.09
C TYR A 76 -5.97 -2.93 -25.28
N PRO A 77 -6.20 -3.37 -26.53
CA PRO A 77 -6.52 -4.75 -26.80
C PRO A 77 -5.35 -5.66 -26.37
N VAL A 78 -5.70 -6.83 -25.84
CA VAL A 78 -4.73 -7.87 -25.48
C VAL A 78 -4.12 -8.43 -26.76
N ASP A 79 -2.78 -8.48 -26.81
CA ASP A 79 -2.08 -9.17 -27.89
C ASP A 79 -2.38 -10.68 -27.81
N PRO A 80 -2.94 -11.31 -28.87
CA PRO A 80 -3.27 -12.72 -28.86
C PRO A 80 -2.08 -13.68 -28.65
N LEU A 81 -0.85 -13.19 -28.83
CA LEU A 81 0.39 -13.94 -28.64
C LEU A 81 1.16 -13.55 -27.37
N ALA A 82 0.72 -12.52 -26.64
CA ALA A 82 1.36 -12.15 -25.38
C ALA A 82 1.12 -13.22 -24.32
N ASP A 83 2.17 -13.46 -23.55
CA ASP A 83 2.22 -14.32 -22.38
C ASP A 83 3.07 -13.55 -21.36
N SER A 84 2.39 -12.70 -20.58
CA SER A 84 2.99 -11.67 -19.74
C SER A 84 3.73 -12.24 -18.54
N ASP A 85 3.22 -13.34 -17.99
CA ASP A 85 3.80 -14.05 -16.84
C ASP A 85 4.68 -15.26 -17.25
N LYS A 86 4.67 -15.62 -18.54
CA LYS A 86 5.47 -16.70 -19.15
C LYS A 86 5.09 -18.08 -18.62
N ASP A 87 3.81 -18.28 -18.30
CA ASP A 87 3.28 -19.56 -17.81
C ASP A 87 2.96 -20.54 -18.96
N GLY A 88 3.08 -20.11 -20.23
CA GLY A 88 2.78 -20.89 -21.42
C GLY A 88 1.32 -20.79 -21.88
N ILE A 89 0.49 -20.00 -21.20
CA ILE A 89 -0.88 -19.64 -21.53
C ILE A 89 -0.88 -18.19 -21.99
N THR A 90 -1.34 -17.96 -23.21
CA THR A 90 -1.45 -16.60 -23.73
C THR A 90 -2.49 -15.78 -22.94
N ASP A 91 -2.18 -14.51 -22.68
CA ASP A 91 -2.97 -13.54 -21.91
C ASP A 91 -4.46 -13.52 -22.34
N ASN A 92 -4.72 -13.64 -23.63
CA ASN A 92 -6.08 -13.64 -24.19
C ASN A 92 -6.92 -14.86 -23.76
N LYS A 93 -6.31 -15.94 -23.28
CA LYS A 93 -6.98 -17.14 -22.75
C LYS A 93 -7.17 -17.07 -21.24
N GLU A 94 -6.49 -16.16 -20.56
CA GLU A 94 -6.56 -16.03 -19.11
C GLU A 94 -7.85 -15.37 -18.64
N ASN A 95 -8.42 -14.47 -19.47
CA ASN A 95 -9.73 -13.84 -19.27
C ASN A 95 -9.88 -13.22 -17.87
N TYR A 96 -8.87 -12.48 -17.42
CA TYR A 96 -8.93 -11.71 -16.18
C TYR A 96 -9.94 -10.56 -16.31
N THR A 97 -10.82 -10.45 -15.31
CA THR A 97 -11.72 -9.30 -15.18
C THR A 97 -11.09 -8.28 -14.24
N ALA A 98 -10.90 -7.05 -14.72
CA ALA A 98 -10.40 -5.94 -13.93
C ALA A 98 -11.50 -5.36 -13.03
N ARG A 99 -11.19 -5.24 -11.74
CA ARG A 99 -11.93 -4.47 -10.75
C ARG A 99 -11.14 -3.21 -10.44
N VAL A 100 -11.75 -2.05 -10.62
CA VAL A 100 -11.07 -0.76 -10.47
C VAL A 100 -11.55 -0.11 -9.18
N PHE A 101 -10.63 0.48 -8.43
CA PHE A 101 -10.91 1.11 -7.16
C PHE A 101 -10.35 2.52 -7.15
N LEU A 102 -11.13 3.45 -6.58
CA LEU A 102 -10.67 4.76 -6.16
C LEU A 102 -10.27 4.67 -4.69
N HIS A 103 -9.05 5.09 -4.38
CA HIS A 103 -8.54 5.15 -3.01
C HIS A 103 -8.51 6.59 -2.51
N ASP A 104 -9.33 6.87 -1.49
CA ASP A 104 -9.31 8.13 -0.73
C ASP A 104 -8.11 8.08 0.23
N THR A 105 -7.10 8.89 -0.08
CA THR A 105 -5.82 8.88 0.64
C THR A 105 -5.87 9.56 2.00
N GLU A 106 -6.81 10.49 2.19
CA GLU A 106 -7.02 11.19 3.45
C GLU A 106 -7.68 10.25 4.47
N LYS A 107 -8.73 9.56 4.05
CA LYS A 107 -9.46 8.58 4.87
C LYS A 107 -8.79 7.22 4.90
N ASN A 108 -7.86 6.96 3.98
CA ASN A 108 -7.21 5.67 3.79
C ASN A 108 -8.23 4.55 3.59
N VAL A 109 -9.17 4.73 2.66
CA VAL A 109 -10.19 3.74 2.32
C VAL A 109 -10.36 3.67 0.81
N SER A 110 -10.74 2.50 0.32
CA SER A 110 -10.98 2.30 -1.11
C SER A 110 -12.47 2.11 -1.37
N SER A 111 -12.93 2.50 -2.56
CA SER A 111 -14.26 2.23 -3.07
C SER A 111 -14.17 1.74 -4.52
N GLU A 112 -14.93 0.71 -4.86
CA GLU A 112 -14.98 0.18 -6.23
C GLU A 112 -15.66 1.18 -7.16
N ILE A 113 -15.08 1.39 -8.33
CA ILE A 113 -15.63 2.21 -9.42
C ILE A 113 -15.64 1.38 -10.71
N THR A 114 -16.50 1.74 -11.64
CA THR A 114 -16.52 1.11 -12.96
C THR A 114 -15.32 1.56 -13.80
N LEU A 115 -14.92 0.73 -14.76
CA LEU A 115 -13.86 1.08 -15.70
C LEU A 115 -14.22 2.34 -16.52
N GLU A 116 -15.48 2.52 -16.86
CA GLU A 116 -15.95 3.70 -17.60
C GLU A 116 -15.88 4.98 -16.74
N GLU A 117 -16.18 4.92 -15.45
CA GLU A 117 -15.95 6.03 -14.53
C GLU A 117 -14.46 6.35 -14.42
N ALA A 118 -13.60 5.34 -14.32
CA ALA A 118 -12.15 5.52 -14.25
C ALA A 118 -11.59 6.21 -15.51
N LYS A 119 -12.10 5.87 -16.70
CA LYS A 119 -11.75 6.50 -17.99
C LYS A 119 -12.14 7.98 -18.06
N GLN A 120 -13.16 8.41 -17.30
CA GLN A 120 -13.60 9.80 -17.27
C GLN A 120 -12.72 10.69 -16.38
N LEU A 121 -11.98 10.12 -15.42
CA LEU A 121 -11.11 10.87 -14.52
C LEU A 121 -9.96 11.56 -15.25
N ASN A 122 -9.44 12.65 -14.69
CA ASN A 122 -8.16 13.21 -15.11
C ASN A 122 -7.07 12.56 -14.27
N LEU A 123 -6.12 11.92 -14.93
CA LEU A 123 -5.15 11.05 -14.28
C LEU A 123 -3.72 11.47 -14.59
N ARG A 124 -2.82 11.13 -13.69
CA ARG A 124 -1.38 11.13 -13.94
C ARG A 124 -0.80 9.77 -13.59
N GLY A 125 -0.34 9.06 -14.62
CA GLY A 125 0.21 7.70 -14.50
C GLY A 125 1.62 7.60 -13.90
N LEU A 126 2.11 8.66 -13.25
CA LEU A 126 3.39 8.57 -12.53
C LEU A 126 3.16 7.95 -11.15
N ILE A 127 4.08 7.12 -10.69
CA ILE A 127 3.97 6.50 -9.35
C ILE A 127 4.04 7.52 -8.22
N THR A 128 4.63 8.69 -8.49
CA THR A 128 4.73 9.82 -7.55
C THR A 128 3.67 10.87 -7.88
N SER A 129 2.91 11.26 -6.86
CA SER A 129 1.90 12.31 -6.89
C SER A 129 2.52 13.68 -7.16
N PRO A 130 1.71 14.68 -7.56
CA PRO A 130 2.21 16.05 -7.75
C PRO A 130 2.85 16.69 -6.50
N ASP A 131 2.49 16.25 -5.29
CA ASP A 131 3.06 16.71 -4.02
C ASP A 131 4.23 15.83 -3.49
N GLY A 132 4.70 14.88 -4.30
CA GLY A 132 5.93 14.12 -4.04
C GLY A 132 5.74 12.88 -3.14
N VAL A 133 4.51 12.38 -2.99
CA VAL A 133 4.20 11.11 -2.32
C VAL A 133 4.13 10.00 -3.35
N SER A 134 4.71 8.84 -3.08
CA SER A 134 4.68 7.69 -4.00
C SER A 134 3.89 6.53 -3.41
N VAL A 135 3.28 5.72 -4.25
CA VAL A 135 2.79 4.39 -3.84
C VAL A 135 3.93 3.39 -4.05
N SER A 136 4.27 2.63 -3.02
CA SER A 136 5.31 1.61 -3.10
C SER A 136 4.87 0.31 -2.44
N ASN A 137 5.32 -0.79 -3.01
CA ASN A 137 5.31 -2.10 -2.37
C ASN A 137 6.54 -2.19 -1.45
N ASP A 138 6.37 -2.60 -0.20
CA ASP A 138 7.48 -2.83 0.72
C ASP A 138 7.25 -4.09 1.56
N TYR A 139 8.35 -4.75 1.90
CA TYR A 139 8.37 -5.86 2.85
C TYR A 139 8.78 -5.32 4.21
N GLU A 140 7.84 -5.28 5.14
CA GLU A 140 8.17 -4.94 6.51
C GLU A 140 8.76 -6.16 7.23
N TYR A 141 10.09 -6.22 7.29
CA TYR A 141 10.80 -7.08 8.21
C TYR A 141 10.53 -6.56 9.62
N GLY A 142 9.86 -7.37 10.45
CA GLY A 142 9.67 -7.04 11.85
C GLY A 142 11.04 -6.81 12.49
N ALA A 143 11.17 -5.71 13.24
CA ALA A 143 12.43 -5.40 13.91
C ALA A 143 12.77 -6.54 14.89
N GLU A 144 14.00 -7.07 14.79
CA GLU A 144 14.58 -8.02 15.74
C GLU A 144 14.89 -7.30 17.07
N PHE A 145 13.85 -6.87 17.79
CA PHE A 145 14.07 -6.07 19.00
C PHE A 145 14.45 -6.92 20.22
N PHE A 146 14.30 -8.25 20.19
CA PHE A 146 14.74 -9.16 21.27
C PHE A 146 14.96 -10.61 20.75
N PRO A 147 15.97 -11.36 21.25
CA PRO A 147 16.34 -12.70 20.75
C PRO A 147 15.32 -13.82 20.98
N PHE A 148 14.10 -13.51 21.46
CA PHE A 148 13.07 -14.50 21.80
C PHE A 148 11.71 -14.26 21.13
N PHE A 149 11.56 -13.21 20.32
CA PHE A 149 10.32 -12.90 19.62
C PHE A 149 10.56 -12.82 18.11
N GLY A 150 10.30 -13.93 17.42
CA GLY A 150 10.17 -13.91 15.97
C GLY A 150 8.92 -13.10 15.60
N THR A 151 9.10 -11.99 14.89
CA THR A 151 7.97 -11.23 14.35
C THR A 151 7.70 -11.68 12.92
N ASN A 152 6.41 -11.87 12.61
CA ASN A 152 5.96 -12.27 11.29
C ASN A 152 6.21 -11.13 10.29
N SER A 153 6.83 -11.44 9.15
CA SER A 153 6.98 -10.50 8.03
C SER A 153 5.60 -10.16 7.47
N LYS A 154 5.33 -8.86 7.25
CA LYS A 154 4.09 -8.41 6.61
C LYS A 154 4.41 -7.69 5.32
N HIS A 155 3.82 -8.18 4.25
CA HIS A 155 3.84 -7.54 2.93
C HIS A 155 2.67 -6.55 2.83
N GLY A 156 2.88 -5.39 2.22
CA GLY A 156 1.82 -4.40 2.04
C GLY A 156 2.19 -3.27 1.08
N TYR A 157 1.19 -2.46 0.77
CA TYR A 157 1.37 -1.23 0.01
C TYR A 157 1.41 -0.02 0.94
N TYR A 158 2.24 0.95 0.59
CA TYR A 158 2.51 2.11 1.43
C TYR A 158 2.50 3.38 0.59
N LEU A 159 2.02 4.47 1.18
CA LEU A 159 2.44 5.80 0.79
C LEU A 159 3.86 6.03 1.31
N THR A 160 4.73 6.60 0.48
CA THR A 160 6.11 6.92 0.85
C THR A 160 6.49 8.33 0.43
N LYS A 161 7.26 8.99 1.30
CA LYS A 161 7.91 10.27 1.00
C LYS A 161 9.25 10.33 1.74
N GLY A 162 10.33 10.16 0.99
CA GLY A 162 11.66 9.99 1.58
C GLY A 162 11.72 8.72 2.43
N LYS A 163 12.03 8.86 3.73
CA LYS A 163 12.14 7.73 4.68
C LYS A 163 10.85 7.42 5.44
N ILE A 164 9.82 8.24 5.26
CA ILE A 164 8.55 8.09 5.97
C ILE A 164 7.61 7.24 5.13
N LYS A 165 6.97 6.26 5.76
CA LYS A 165 5.96 5.40 5.15
C LYS A 165 4.67 5.37 5.96
N LYS A 166 3.54 5.25 5.28
CA LYS A 166 2.21 5.05 5.86
C LYS A 166 1.54 3.91 5.11
N LYS A 167 1.12 2.87 5.84
CA LYS A 167 0.49 1.69 5.24
C LYS A 167 -0.87 2.07 4.65
N LEU A 168 -1.15 1.60 3.45
CA LEU A 168 -2.44 1.77 2.76
C LEU A 168 -3.42 0.68 3.20
N ASP A 169 -4.69 1.03 3.32
CA ASP A 169 -5.79 0.06 3.53
C ASP A 169 -6.55 -0.14 2.22
N LEU A 170 -6.24 -1.26 1.55
CA LEU A 170 -6.76 -1.61 0.24
C LEU A 170 -7.79 -2.74 0.39
N ILE A 171 -8.83 -2.75 -0.45
CA ILE A 171 -9.98 -3.69 -0.36
C ILE A 171 -9.60 -5.20 -0.43
N ASN A 172 -8.33 -5.55 -0.65
CA ASN A 172 -7.82 -6.92 -0.67
C ASN A 172 -6.85 -7.26 0.48
N GLU A 173 -6.81 -6.46 1.56
CA GLU A 173 -5.95 -6.74 2.72
C GLU A 173 -6.55 -7.71 3.76
N ASN A 174 -7.80 -8.17 3.59
CA ASN A 174 -8.39 -9.15 4.51
C ASN A 174 -7.83 -10.57 4.30
N ASP A 175 -7.20 -11.05 5.38
CA ASP A 175 -7.09 -12.42 5.87
C ASP A 175 -6.09 -13.42 5.23
N ASN A 176 -5.01 -13.62 5.99
CA ASN A 176 -4.33 -14.92 6.22
C ASN A 176 -3.57 -15.61 5.09
N TYR A 177 -3.54 -15.09 3.87
CA TYR A 177 -2.77 -15.72 2.80
C TYR A 177 -1.59 -14.85 2.38
N TYR A 178 -0.43 -15.30 2.85
CA TYR A 178 0.93 -14.79 2.68
C TYR A 178 1.43 -14.55 1.23
N TYR A 179 0.56 -14.51 0.21
CA TYR A 179 0.95 -14.66 -1.20
C TYR A 179 0.25 -13.74 -2.22
N TYR A 180 -0.56 -12.75 -1.82
CA TYR A 180 -1.35 -11.92 -2.76
C TYR A 180 -0.68 -10.62 -3.24
N GLY A 181 0.67 -10.60 -3.33
CA GLY A 181 1.41 -9.41 -3.77
C GLY A 181 1.19 -9.01 -5.24
N GLY A 182 0.72 -9.93 -6.10
CA GLY A 182 0.67 -9.77 -7.56
C GLY A 182 -0.64 -9.26 -8.16
N ASN A 183 -1.63 -8.89 -7.35
CA ASN A 183 -2.97 -8.52 -7.85
C ASN A 183 -3.26 -7.02 -7.73
N PHE A 184 -2.25 -6.19 -7.45
CA PHE A 184 -2.39 -4.74 -7.36
C PHE A 184 -1.68 -4.07 -8.52
N LYS A 185 -2.41 -3.25 -9.26
CA LYS A 185 -1.87 -2.41 -10.33
C LYS A 185 -2.22 -0.95 -10.06
N PHE A 186 -1.21 -0.14 -9.75
CA PHE A 186 -1.37 1.31 -9.73
C PHE A 186 -1.66 1.82 -11.15
N LEU A 187 -2.73 2.61 -11.30
CA LEU A 187 -3.14 3.16 -12.59
C LEU A 187 -2.78 4.65 -12.70
N GLY A 188 -3.01 5.44 -11.65
CA GLY A 188 -2.67 6.86 -11.66
C GLY A 188 -3.26 7.67 -10.53
N TRP A 189 -2.68 8.85 -10.30
CA TRP A 189 -3.21 9.87 -9.39
C TRP A 189 -4.34 10.65 -10.06
N VAL A 190 -5.42 10.93 -9.34
CA VAL A 190 -6.52 11.78 -9.77
C VAL A 190 -6.10 13.24 -9.63
N ILE A 191 -6.24 14.06 -10.68
CA ILE A 191 -5.85 15.49 -10.73
C ILE A 191 -7.06 16.40 -10.92
#